data_AF-A4E7A2-F1
#
_entry.id   AF-A4E7A2-F1
#
_cell.length_a   1.000
_cell.length_b   1.000
_cell.length_c   1.000
_cell.angle_alpha   90.00
_cell.angle_beta   90.00
_cell.angle_gamma   90.00
#
_symmetry.space_group_name_H-M   'P 1'
#
loop_
_entity.id
_entity.type
_entity.pdbx_description
1 polymer ?
#
loop_
_entity_poly.entity_id
_entity_poly.type
_entity_poly.pdbx_seq_one_letter_code
_entity_poly.pdbx_strand_id
1 'polypeptide(L)' 'MDEIELKPCPFCGRQGTTIRSERVSSSGVTLYAARCYRCGAEGPMVYGYEDSRAAMEAAASFWNGRVSYEGDN' A
#
# COMPACT_ATOMS: atom_id res chain seq x y z
N MET A 1 -18.80 -4.59 0.09
CA MET A 1 -17.41 -4.80 0.54
C MET A 1 -16.72 -3.47 0.35
N ASP A 2 -16.41 -2.79 1.44
CA ASP A 2 -15.83 -1.45 1.42
C ASP A 2 -14.45 -1.49 0.74
N GLU A 3 -14.26 -0.64 -0.28
CA GLU A 3 -12.97 -0.50 -0.97
C GLU A 3 -12.02 0.32 -0.08
N ILE A 4 -10.75 -0.08 -0.01
CA ILE A 4 -9.75 0.59 0.84
C ILE A 4 -9.26 1.86 0.12
N GLU A 5 -9.58 3.04 0.65
CA GLU A 5 -9.17 4.32 0.08
C GLU A 5 -7.69 4.65 0.35
N LEU A 6 -6.96 5.07 -0.69
CA LEU A 6 -5.53 5.41 -0.61
C LEU A 6 -5.28 6.86 -1.03
N LYS A 7 -4.46 7.57 -0.25
CA LYS A 7 -3.97 8.92 -0.57
C LYS A 7 -3.17 8.92 -1.88
N PRO A 8 -3.19 10.03 -2.65
CA PRO A 8 -2.40 10.20 -3.88
C PRO A 8 -0.92 9.98 -3.65
N CYS A 9 -0.20 9.48 -4.65
CA CYS A 9 1.22 9.18 -4.51
C CYS A 9 2.03 10.41 -4.07
N PRO A 10 2.85 10.32 -3.01
CA PRO A 10 3.60 11.48 -2.51
C PRO A 10 4.75 11.88 -3.43
N PHE A 11 5.20 10.97 -4.31
CA PHE A 11 6.34 11.22 -5.20
C PHE A 11 5.94 11.88 -6.51
N CYS A 12 4.81 11.48 -7.09
CA CYS A 12 4.34 12.02 -8.38
C CYS A 12 3.07 12.86 -8.29
N GLY A 13 2.45 12.94 -7.11
CA GLY A 13 1.21 13.68 -6.84
C GLY A 13 -0.05 13.10 -7.50
N ARG A 14 0.07 12.03 -8.31
CA ARG A 14 -1.04 11.48 -9.09
C ARG A 14 -1.84 10.45 -8.31
N GLN A 15 -3.13 10.38 -8.63
CA GLN A 15 -4.00 9.26 -8.27
C GLN A 15 -3.64 8.03 -9.12
N GLY A 16 -3.85 6.83 -8.55
CA GLY A 16 -3.43 5.55 -9.16
C GLY A 16 -2.54 4.69 -8.27
N THR A 17 -2.70 4.83 -6.94
CA THR A 17 -2.13 3.89 -5.98
C THR A 17 -3.16 2.79 -5.71
N THR A 18 -2.73 1.54 -5.65
CA THR A 18 -3.56 0.41 -5.22
C THR A 18 -2.83 -0.43 -4.19
N ILE A 19 -3.54 -1.31 -3.50
CA ILE A 19 -2.91 -2.40 -2.72
C ILE A 19 -2.56 -3.54 -3.67
N ARG A 20 -1.27 -3.86 -3.73
CA ARG A 20 -0.75 -5.03 -4.41
C ARG A 20 -0.59 -6.15 -3.38
N SER A 21 -0.98 -7.36 -3.75
CA SER A 21 -0.69 -8.57 -3.00
C SER A 21 0.20 -9.51 -3.82
N GLU A 22 1.16 -10.16 -3.16
CA GLU A 22 2.04 -11.15 -3.78
C GLU A 22 2.23 -12.33 -2.82
N ARG A 23 1.94 -13.54 -3.30
CA ARG A 23 2.15 -14.76 -2.50
C ARG A 23 3.64 -15.09 -2.49
N VAL A 24 4.26 -15.03 -1.31
CA VAL A 24 5.72 -15.18 -1.15
C VAL A 24 6.13 -16.53 -0.58
N SER A 25 5.18 -17.35 -0.13
CA SER A 25 5.48 -18.69 0.38
C SER A 25 4.41 -19.71 0.01
N SER A 26 4.85 -20.96 -0.21
CA SER A 26 3.97 -22.13 -0.31
C SER A 26 3.14 -22.34 0.96
N SER A 27 3.59 -21.84 2.11
CA SER A 27 2.88 -21.90 3.40
C SER A 27 1.66 -20.96 3.49
N GLY A 28 1.32 -20.21 2.43
CA GLY A 28 0.14 -19.33 2.40
C GLY A 28 0.39 -17.90 2.89
N VAL A 29 1.65 -17.51 3.06
CA VAL A 29 2.03 -16.12 3.37
C VAL A 29 1.91 -15.28 2.11
N THR A 30 1.19 -14.16 2.24
CA THR A 30 1.00 -13.14 1.22
C THR A 30 1.53 -11.81 1.74
N LEU A 31 2.25 -11.11 0.89
CA LEU A 31 2.80 -9.78 1.13
C LEU A 31 1.86 -8.75 0.52
N TYR A 32 1.50 -7.73 1.29
CA TYR A 32 0.63 -6.63 0.90
C TYR A 32 1.39 -5.31 0.96
N ALA A 33 1.32 -4.50 -0.09
CA ALA A 33 1.93 -3.17 -0.12
C ALA A 33 1.13 -2.23 -1.02
N ALA A 34 1.04 -0.96 -0.63
CA ALA A 34 0.50 0.06 -1.52
C ALA A 34 1.53 0.38 -2.62
N ARG A 35 1.11 0.39 -3.89
CA ARG A 35 1.98 0.67 -5.03
C ARG A 35 1.35 1.68 -5.96
N CYS A 36 2.13 2.69 -6.35
CA CYS A 36 1.76 3.62 -7.40
C CYS A 36 2.14 3.06 -8.78
N TYR A 37 1.16 2.83 -9.66
CA TYR A 37 1.43 2.33 -11.01
C TYR A 37 2.06 3.36 -11.95
N ARG A 38 2.04 4.65 -11.58
CA ARG A 38 2.59 5.72 -12.42
C ARG A 38 4.10 5.84 -12.31
N CYS A 39 4.63 5.84 -11.08
CA CYS A 39 6.04 6.08 -10.81
C CYS A 39 6.75 4.88 -10.18
N GLY A 40 6.02 3.81 -9.85
CA GLY A 40 6.58 2.61 -9.24
C GLY A 40 6.86 2.73 -7.74
N ALA A 41 6.56 3.87 -7.10
CA ALA A 41 6.69 4.02 -5.66
C ALA A 41 5.89 2.95 -4.92
N GLU A 42 6.55 2.31 -3.96
CA GLU A 42 5.99 1.22 -3.17
C GLU A 42 6.08 1.58 -1.68
N GLY A 43 5.02 1.28 -0.95
CA GLY A 43 4.92 1.47 0.49
C GLY A 43 5.50 0.31 1.29
N PRO A 44 5.43 0.39 2.63
CA PRO A 44 5.86 -0.68 3.51
C PRO A 44 5.12 -2.00 3.23
N MET A 45 5.87 -3.09 3.29
CA MET A 45 5.36 -4.44 3.07
C MET A 45 4.79 -5.00 4.36
N VAL A 46 3.54 -5.47 4.30
CA VAL A 46 2.83 -6.11 5.42
C VAL A 46 2.60 -7.57 5.07
N TYR A 47 3.03 -8.47 5.95
CA TYR A 47 2.77 -9.89 5.79
C TYR A 47 1.41 -10.26 6.38
N GLY A 48 0.64 -11.04 5.64
CA GLY A 48 -0.60 -11.67 6.09
C GLY A 48 -0.67 -13.12 5.64
N TYR A 49 -1.56 -13.88 6.26
CA TYR A 49 -1.95 -15.20 5.80
C TYR A 49 -3.30 -15.08 5.10
N GLU A 50 -3.49 -15.77 3.97
CA GLU A 50 -4.79 -15.95 3.29
C GLU A 50 -5.65 -14.67 3.13
N ASP A 51 -5.66 -14.05 1.94
CA ASP A 51 -6.46 -12.85 1.59
C ASP A 51 -6.81 -11.91 2.77
N SER A 52 -5.79 -11.53 3.54
CA SER A 52 -5.97 -10.91 4.84
C SER A 52 -6.38 -9.45 4.69
N ARG A 53 -7.66 -9.15 4.91
CA ARG A 53 -8.15 -7.77 4.92
C ARG A 53 -7.41 -6.90 5.93
N ALA A 54 -7.07 -7.45 7.09
CA ALA A 54 -6.28 -6.74 8.10
C ALA A 54 -4.89 -6.33 7.58
N ALA A 55 -4.22 -7.19 6.80
CA ALA A 55 -2.94 -6.85 6.19
C ALA A 55 -3.09 -5.77 5.09
N MET A 56 -4.18 -5.80 4.33
CA MET A 56 -4.50 -4.75 3.35
C MET A 56 -4.78 -3.39 4.03
N GLU A 57 -5.59 -3.39 5.08
CA GLU A 57 -5.91 -2.19 5.89
C GLU A 57 -4.65 -1.62 6.55
N ALA A 58 -3.75 -2.48 7.05
CA ALA A 58 -2.46 -2.06 7.59
C ALA A 58 -1.56 -1.43 6.52
N ALA A 59 -1.42 -2.06 5.34
CA ALA A 59 -0.64 -1.52 4.23
C ALA A 59 -1.17 -0.14 3.78
N ALA A 60 -2.50 0.02 3.74
CA ALA A 60 -3.14 1.28 3.45
C ALA A 60 -2.93 2.33 4.55
N SER A 61 -3.00 1.93 5.82
CA SER A 61 -2.72 2.81 6.95
C SER A 61 -1.28 3.33 6.92
N PHE A 62 -0.30 2.47 6.64
CA PHE A 62 1.09 2.90 6.47
C PHE A 62 1.27 3.86 5.28
N TRP A 63 0.62 3.57 4.15
CA TRP A 63 0.63 4.47 3.01
C TRP A 63 0.02 5.82 3.38
N ASN A 64 -1.20 5.84 3.94
CA ASN A 64 -1.95 7.05 4.23
C ASN A 64 -1.40 7.86 5.42
N GLY A 65 -0.77 7.18 6.38
CA GLY A 65 -0.15 7.75 7.57
C GLY A 65 1.27 8.24 7.36
N ARG A 66 1.81 8.18 6.13
CA ARG A 66 3.10 8.80 5.81
C ARG A 66 3.08 10.28 6.19
N VAL A 67 4.19 10.77 6.73
CA VAL A 67 4.38 12.21 6.93
C VAL A 67 4.30 12.86 5.55
N SER A 68 3.32 13.75 5.36
CA SER A 68 3.34 14.67 4.23
C SER A 68 4.56 15.56 4.46
N TYR A 69 5.69 15.27 3.81
CA TYR A 69 6.69 16.30 3.61
C TYR A 69 6.09 17.26 2.58
N GLU A 70 5.14 18.10 3.02
CA GLU A 70 4.91 19.36 2.36
C GLU A 70 6.23 20.11 2.48
N GLY A 71 6.94 20.21 1.36
CA GLY A 71 8.20 20.93 1.30
C GLY A 71 7.95 22.37 1.72
N ASP A 72 8.46 22.74 2.89
CA ASP A 72 8.76 24.12 3.23
C ASP A 72 9.92 24.55 2.30
N ASN A 73 9.58 25.11 1.14
CA ASN A 73 10.30 26.19 0.45
C ASN A 73 9.50 26.73 -0.75
#